data_AF-A0A1F2RXK8-F1
#
_entry.id   AF-A0A1F2RXK8-F1
#
_cell.length_a   1.000
_cell.length_b   1.000
_cell.length_c   1.000
_cell.angle_alpha   90.00
_cell.angle_beta   90.00
_cell.angle_gamma   90.00
#
_symmetry.space_group_name_H-M   'P 1'
#
loop_
_entity.id
_entity.type
_entity.pdbx_description
1 polymer ?
#
loop_
_entity_poly.entity_id
_entity_poly.type
_entity_poly.pdbx_seq_one_letter_code
_entity_poly.pdbx_strand_id
1 'polypeptide(L)'
;MTTLGQVYKDLGAIVTDAFSASNLIGATPTGRPEDIEIHPIDRSVYIAFTAEATAQGHLFPNLYGEIWRIVEEGDASGTRFTWMRWKAGGPNQTPRGGRGFAAPDNLAFDPAGNLWVVTDITTVRLNADERFTMFGNNGMFFVPTSGPGAGVALQFASAPCEAELAGPSWPNDRETMFLSVQHPGEGYGIRTAGVAAPRGSNWPGGRSGDPPLPSVVAIRRG
;
A
#
# COMPACT_ATOMS: atom_id res chain seq x y z
N MET A 1 -8.74 21.26 -29.88
CA MET A 1 -8.32 20.08 -29.09
C MET A 1 -8.74 18.85 -29.86
N THR A 2 -7.84 17.86 -29.99
CA THR A 2 -8.16 16.57 -30.61
C THR A 2 -9.01 15.75 -29.65
N THR A 3 -10.09 15.14 -30.12
CA THR A 3 -10.89 14.20 -29.31
C THR A 3 -10.37 12.78 -29.50
N LEU A 4 -10.64 11.89 -28.54
CA LEU A 4 -10.27 10.48 -28.69
C LEU A 4 -10.91 9.83 -29.93
N GLY A 5 -12.11 10.23 -30.31
CA GLY A 5 -12.78 9.74 -31.52
C GLY A 5 -12.12 10.16 -32.84
N GLN A 6 -11.17 11.10 -32.82
CA GLN A 6 -10.35 11.45 -33.99
C GLN A 6 -9.08 10.60 -34.10
N VAL A 7 -8.68 9.93 -33.00
CA VAL A 7 -7.48 9.08 -32.92
C VAL A 7 -7.83 7.60 -32.97
N TYR A 8 -8.91 7.21 -32.31
CA TYR A 8 -9.35 5.83 -32.16
C TYR A 8 -10.60 5.55 -32.99
N LYS A 9 -10.63 4.36 -33.61
CA LYS A 9 -11.74 3.89 -34.46
C LYS A 9 -13.05 3.63 -33.70
N ASP A 10 -12.96 3.17 -32.46
CA ASP A 10 -14.08 2.71 -31.64
C ASP A 10 -13.70 2.69 -30.15
N LEU A 11 -14.69 2.47 -29.29
CA LEU A 11 -14.51 2.39 -27.84
C LEU A 11 -13.61 1.21 -27.44
N GLY A 12 -13.65 0.09 -28.17
CA GLY A 12 -12.82 -1.08 -27.92
C GLY A 12 -11.33 -0.78 -28.04
N ALA A 13 -10.95 0.02 -29.04
CA ALA A 13 -9.58 0.50 -29.20
C ALA A 13 -9.16 1.43 -28.06
N ILE A 14 -10.04 2.32 -27.60
CA ILE A 14 -9.76 3.23 -26.48
C ILE A 14 -9.48 2.44 -25.19
N VAL A 15 -10.33 1.46 -24.84
CA VAL A 15 -10.14 0.70 -23.59
C VAL A 15 -8.93 -0.24 -23.65
N THR A 16 -8.58 -0.72 -24.84
CA THR A 16 -7.37 -1.55 -25.04
C THR A 16 -6.09 -0.73 -24.90
N ASP A 17 -6.12 0.54 -25.34
CA ASP A 17 -4.99 1.48 -25.29
C ASP A 17 -5.24 2.59 -24.27
N ALA A 18 -5.83 2.24 -23.12
CA ALA A 18 -6.28 3.21 -22.12
C ALA A 18 -5.14 4.10 -21.60
N PHE A 19 -3.91 3.57 -21.54
CA PHE A 19 -2.73 4.34 -21.15
C PHE A 19 -2.43 5.48 -22.13
N SER A 20 -2.37 5.21 -23.44
CA SER A 20 -2.10 6.28 -24.42
C SER A 20 -3.30 7.22 -24.56
N ALA A 21 -4.51 6.70 -24.48
CA ALA A 21 -5.73 7.49 -24.50
C ALA A 21 -5.81 8.46 -23.31
N SER A 22 -5.41 8.04 -22.10
CA SER A 22 -5.39 8.91 -20.93
C SER A 22 -4.36 10.05 -21.07
N ASN A 23 -3.18 9.74 -21.62
CA ASN A 23 -2.17 10.76 -21.94
C ASN A 23 -2.70 11.81 -22.94
N LEU A 24 -3.44 11.38 -23.97
CA LEU A 24 -4.01 12.28 -24.98
C LEU A 24 -5.03 13.27 -24.42
N ILE A 25 -5.78 12.89 -23.38
CA ILE A 25 -6.74 13.77 -22.71
C ILE A 25 -6.12 14.58 -21.55
N GLY A 26 -4.81 14.45 -21.34
CA GLY A 26 -4.09 15.19 -20.29
C GLY A 26 -4.32 14.62 -18.89
N ALA A 27 -4.53 13.31 -18.75
CA ALA A 27 -4.56 12.66 -17.45
C ALA A 27 -3.28 12.96 -16.68
N THR A 28 -3.42 13.14 -15.36
CA THR A 28 -2.28 13.56 -14.56
C THR A 28 -1.42 12.38 -14.13
N PRO A 29 -0.10 12.39 -14.41
CA PRO A 29 0.81 11.35 -13.92
C PRO A 29 0.92 11.36 -12.39
N THR A 30 0.90 10.17 -11.79
CA THR A 30 0.90 9.96 -10.34
C THR A 30 1.99 8.98 -9.89
N GLY A 31 2.25 8.94 -8.57
CA GLY A 31 3.35 8.18 -7.98
C GLY A 31 3.04 6.69 -7.79
N ARG A 32 2.79 5.93 -8.87
CA ARG A 32 2.45 4.49 -8.84
C ARG A 32 1.19 4.20 -7.99
N PRO A 33 -0.02 4.47 -8.51
CA PRO A 33 -1.25 4.06 -7.83
C PRO A 33 -1.32 2.54 -7.76
N GLU A 34 -1.53 2.01 -6.55
CA GLU A 34 -1.79 0.58 -6.31
C GLU A 34 -3.27 0.42 -5.92
N ASP A 35 -3.61 0.39 -4.63
CA ASP A 35 -4.97 0.13 -4.17
C ASP A 35 -5.84 1.40 -4.01
N ILE A 36 -7.16 1.19 -4.11
CA ILE A 36 -8.19 2.22 -3.98
C ILE A 36 -9.31 1.71 -3.05
N GLU A 37 -9.62 2.50 -2.02
CA GLU A 37 -10.66 2.15 -1.05
C GLU A 37 -11.66 3.29 -0.82
N ILE A 38 -12.91 2.94 -0.51
CA ILE A 38 -13.97 3.93 -0.25
C ILE A 38 -14.26 3.96 1.25
N HIS A 39 -14.09 5.12 1.86
CA HIS A 39 -14.38 5.30 3.28
C HIS A 39 -15.85 4.96 3.57
N PRO A 40 -16.15 4.06 4.53
CA PRO A 40 -17.50 3.49 4.70
C PRO A 40 -18.53 4.50 5.23
N ILE A 41 -18.07 5.55 5.89
CA ILE A 41 -18.93 6.59 6.49
C ILE A 41 -19.15 7.77 5.54
N ASP A 42 -18.09 8.50 5.19
CA ASP A 42 -18.20 9.73 4.39
C ASP A 42 -18.04 9.54 2.88
N ARG A 43 -17.83 8.30 2.41
CA ARG A 43 -17.76 7.91 0.99
C ARG A 43 -16.61 8.56 0.21
N SER A 44 -15.67 9.20 0.88
CA SER A 44 -14.45 9.69 0.23
C SER A 44 -13.55 8.54 -0.23
N VAL A 45 -12.83 8.75 -1.33
CA VAL A 45 -11.96 7.75 -1.95
C VAL A 45 -10.54 7.92 -1.48
N TYR A 46 -9.89 6.83 -1.11
CA TYR A 46 -8.50 6.78 -0.69
C TYR A 46 -7.69 6.00 -1.72
N ILE A 47 -6.54 6.54 -2.09
CA ILE A 47 -5.64 5.92 -3.08
C ILE A 47 -4.26 5.77 -2.44
N ALA A 48 -3.72 4.55 -2.47
CA ALA A 48 -2.34 4.29 -2.12
C ALA A 48 -1.46 4.57 -3.34
N PHE A 49 -0.51 5.49 -3.17
CA PHE A 49 0.59 5.68 -4.09
C PHE A 49 1.84 5.12 -3.43
N THR A 50 2.24 3.92 -3.83
CA THR A 50 3.38 3.22 -3.22
C THR A 50 4.69 3.98 -3.44
N ALA A 51 4.75 4.75 -4.52
CA ALA A 51 5.85 5.56 -5.01
C ALA A 51 7.21 4.87 -5.12
N GLU A 52 7.86 5.16 -6.25
CA GLU A 52 9.32 5.27 -6.28
C GLU A 52 9.61 6.55 -7.07
N ALA A 53 10.18 7.58 -6.42
CA ALA A 53 10.61 8.80 -7.12
C ALA A 53 11.58 8.40 -8.26
N THR A 54 11.48 8.87 -9.52
CA THR A 54 11.72 10.25 -9.96
C THR A 54 11.26 10.51 -11.42
N ALA A 55 10.03 10.18 -11.83
CA ALA A 55 9.59 10.60 -13.16
C ALA A 55 9.25 12.11 -13.15
N GLN A 56 9.93 12.89 -13.99
CA GLN A 56 9.61 14.30 -14.22
C GLN A 56 8.13 14.46 -14.58
N GLY A 57 7.43 15.38 -13.89
CA GLY A 57 6.04 15.71 -14.19
C GLY A 57 4.99 15.01 -13.30
N HIS A 58 5.39 14.21 -12.32
CA HIS A 58 4.46 13.71 -11.29
C HIS A 58 4.04 14.84 -10.36
N LEU A 59 2.74 14.92 -10.04
CA LEU A 59 2.22 15.95 -9.14
C LEU A 59 2.87 15.92 -7.75
N PHE A 60 3.29 14.74 -7.27
CA PHE A 60 3.69 14.54 -5.88
C PHE A 60 4.89 13.59 -5.74
N PRO A 61 6.13 14.10 -5.80
CA PRO A 61 7.29 13.27 -5.54
C PRO A 61 7.43 13.03 -4.03
N ASN A 62 7.14 11.79 -3.58
CA ASN A 62 7.56 11.30 -2.28
C ASN A 62 8.26 9.96 -2.44
N LEU A 63 9.52 9.85 -1.99
CA LEU A 63 10.29 8.61 -2.09
C LEU A 63 9.63 7.44 -1.36
N TYR A 64 8.90 7.71 -0.28
CA TYR A 64 8.32 6.70 0.60
C TYR A 64 6.86 6.38 0.30
N GLY A 65 6.28 7.00 -0.73
CA GLY A 65 4.85 6.85 -1.03
C GLY A 65 3.94 7.61 -0.08
N GLU A 66 2.64 7.56 -0.36
CA GLU A 66 1.64 8.38 0.30
C GLU A 66 0.23 7.89 0.00
N ILE A 67 -0.71 8.29 0.85
CA ILE A 67 -2.13 8.00 0.71
C ILE A 67 -2.84 9.33 0.48
N TRP A 68 -3.59 9.40 -0.62
CA TRP A 68 -4.40 10.56 -0.97
C TRP A 68 -5.87 10.29 -0.71
N ARG A 69 -6.59 11.36 -0.42
CA ARG A 69 -8.02 11.35 -0.23
C ARG A 69 -8.68 12.25 -1.27
N ILE A 70 -9.71 11.75 -1.93
CA ILE A 70 -10.56 12.45 -2.90
C ILE A 70 -11.97 12.53 -2.31
N VAL A 71 -12.57 13.72 -2.41
CA VAL A 71 -13.95 13.98 -2.02
C VAL A 71 -14.69 14.54 -3.22
N GLU A 72 -15.63 13.75 -3.75
CA GLU A 72 -16.47 14.15 -4.89
C GLU A 72 -17.37 15.34 -4.54
N GLU A 73 -17.58 16.25 -5.50
CA GLU A 73 -18.63 17.26 -5.42
C GLU A 73 -19.99 16.59 -5.68
N GLY A 74 -20.73 16.30 -4.60
CA GLY A 74 -22.02 15.62 -4.68
C GLY A 74 -21.91 14.13 -4.38
N ASP A 75 -22.28 13.28 -5.33
CA ASP A 75 -22.17 11.83 -5.21
C ASP A 75 -21.10 11.25 -6.17
N ALA A 76 -21.01 9.92 -6.25
CA ALA A 76 -20.03 9.24 -7.10
C ALA A 76 -20.24 9.44 -8.62
N SER A 77 -21.31 10.12 -9.04
CA SER A 77 -21.51 10.55 -10.44
C SER A 77 -20.94 11.95 -10.72
N GLY A 78 -20.37 12.60 -9.70
CA GLY A 78 -19.68 13.87 -9.81
C GLY A 78 -18.57 13.84 -10.87
N THR A 79 -18.33 15.00 -11.47
CA THR A 79 -17.24 15.19 -12.47
C THR A 79 -16.16 16.13 -11.96
N ARG A 80 -16.25 16.48 -10.68
CA ARG A 80 -15.38 17.41 -9.96
C ARG A 80 -15.20 16.89 -8.56
N PHE A 81 -14.00 17.05 -8.03
CA PHE A 81 -13.65 16.63 -6.70
C PHE A 81 -12.60 17.55 -6.10
N THR A 82 -12.52 17.54 -4.78
CA THR A 82 -11.38 18.06 -4.04
C THR A 82 -10.46 16.91 -3.65
N TRP A 83 -9.17 17.19 -3.51
CA TRP A 83 -8.18 16.18 -3.23
C TRP A 83 -7.14 16.71 -2.23
N MET A 84 -6.62 15.83 -1.38
CA MET A 84 -5.59 16.17 -0.42
C MET A 84 -4.67 14.98 -0.11
N ARG A 85 -3.41 15.26 0.21
CA ARG A 85 -2.51 14.27 0.77
C ARG A 85 -3.01 13.98 2.19
N TRP A 86 -3.61 12.82 2.38
CA TRP A 86 -4.16 12.44 3.68
C TRP A 86 -3.06 11.93 4.61
N LYS A 87 -2.13 11.10 4.11
CA LYS A 87 -0.97 10.64 4.88
C LYS A 87 0.26 10.45 4.00
N ALA A 88 1.35 11.14 4.33
CA ALA A 88 2.66 10.85 3.75
C ALA A 88 3.26 9.58 4.36
N GLY A 89 3.82 8.70 3.54
CA GLY A 89 4.83 7.73 3.96
C GLY A 89 6.14 8.44 4.31
N GLY A 90 6.98 7.75 5.09
CA GLY A 90 8.25 8.24 5.59
C GLY A 90 8.39 8.13 7.11
N PRO A 91 9.51 8.62 7.66
CA PRO A 91 9.77 8.66 9.09
C PRO A 91 8.64 9.35 9.84
N ASN A 92 8.10 8.72 10.88
CA ASN A 92 7.12 9.37 11.74
C ASN A 92 7.83 10.21 12.81
N GLN A 93 7.34 11.43 13.06
CA GLN A 93 7.90 12.34 14.06
C GLN A 93 7.09 12.37 15.36
N THR A 94 6.02 11.57 15.47
CA THR A 94 5.13 11.61 16.64
C THR A 94 5.63 10.71 17.77
N PRO A 95 5.59 11.14 19.05
CA PRO A 95 5.94 10.30 20.20
C PRO A 95 5.05 9.06 20.39
N ARG A 96 3.83 9.06 19.82
CA ARG A 96 2.82 8.01 19.98
C ARG A 96 2.72 7.04 18.80
N GLY A 97 3.48 7.27 17.73
CA GLY A 97 3.41 6.46 16.52
C GLY A 97 4.59 5.50 16.39
N GLY A 98 4.48 4.52 15.49
CA GLY A 98 5.61 3.69 15.09
C GLY A 98 6.69 4.49 14.35
N ARG A 99 7.70 3.84 13.80
CA ARG A 99 8.80 4.49 13.03
C ARG A 99 8.31 5.18 11.74
N GLY A 100 7.05 4.98 11.37
CA GLY A 100 6.49 5.35 10.08
C GLY A 100 6.27 4.11 9.23
N PHE A 101 5.87 4.34 7.99
CA PHE A 101 5.72 3.31 6.96
C PHE A 101 6.24 3.89 5.65
N ALA A 102 6.61 3.03 4.70
CA ALA A 102 6.94 3.41 3.34
C ALA A 102 6.30 2.42 2.38
N ALA A 103 6.12 2.82 1.12
CA ALA A 103 5.51 2.01 0.08
C ALA A 103 4.14 1.45 0.48
N PRO A 104 3.15 2.31 0.85
CA PRO A 104 1.80 1.84 1.10
C PRO A 104 1.23 1.20 -0.18
N ASP A 105 0.68 0.00 -0.05
CA ASP A 105 0.15 -0.77 -1.19
C ASP A 105 -1.36 -1.01 -1.00
N ASN A 106 -1.78 -2.08 -0.32
CA ASN A 106 -3.20 -2.32 -0.08
C ASN A 106 -3.75 -1.52 1.09
N LEU A 107 -5.02 -1.16 0.95
CA LEU A 107 -5.81 -0.42 1.90
C LEU A 107 -7.02 -1.26 2.31
N ALA A 108 -7.52 -1.03 3.52
CA ALA A 108 -8.84 -1.50 3.90
C ALA A 108 -9.42 -0.62 5.00
N PHE A 109 -10.71 -0.32 4.92
CA PHE A 109 -11.39 0.36 6.02
C PHE A 109 -12.02 -0.64 6.98
N ASP A 110 -11.81 -0.41 8.28
CA ASP A 110 -12.71 -0.99 9.26
C ASP A 110 -14.05 -0.22 9.28
N PRO A 111 -15.10 -0.79 9.89
CA PRO A 111 -16.42 -0.15 9.85
C PRO A 111 -16.59 0.99 10.84
N ALA A 112 -15.59 1.24 11.70
CA ALA A 112 -15.47 2.49 12.44
C ALA A 112 -14.83 3.61 11.60
N GLY A 113 -14.41 3.29 10.37
CA GLY A 113 -13.79 4.21 9.42
C GLY A 113 -12.28 4.34 9.59
N ASN A 114 -11.62 3.51 10.40
CA ASN A 114 -10.15 3.57 10.48
C ASN A 114 -9.53 2.85 9.28
N LEU A 115 -8.37 3.34 8.86
CA LEU A 115 -7.66 2.79 7.71
C LEU A 115 -6.62 1.77 8.17
N TRP A 116 -6.63 0.62 7.52
CA TRP A 116 -5.59 -0.38 7.58
C TRP A 116 -4.75 -0.29 6.30
N VAL A 117 -3.44 -0.31 6.48
CA VAL A 117 -2.47 -0.13 5.39
C VAL A 117 -1.46 -1.25 5.47
N VAL A 118 -1.20 -1.92 4.36
CA VAL A 118 -0.05 -2.84 4.22
C VAL A 118 1.01 -2.20 3.33
N THR A 119 2.26 -2.62 3.50
CA THR A 119 3.39 -2.03 2.77
C THR A 119 4.08 -3.05 1.88
N ASP A 120 4.60 -2.57 0.75
CA ASP A 120 5.46 -3.30 -0.19
C ASP A 120 6.72 -2.50 -0.55
N ILE A 121 7.62 -2.34 0.43
CA ILE A 121 8.99 -1.90 0.13
C ILE A 121 9.66 -3.05 -0.62
N THR A 122 10.09 -2.77 -1.85
CA THR A 122 10.75 -3.75 -2.73
C THR A 122 11.93 -4.43 -2.03
N THR A 123 12.11 -5.73 -2.25
CA THR A 123 13.19 -6.52 -1.61
C THR A 123 14.59 -5.97 -1.87
N VAL A 124 14.79 -5.27 -3.00
CA VAL A 124 16.07 -4.60 -3.32
C VAL A 124 16.38 -3.45 -2.35
N ARG A 125 15.35 -2.79 -1.80
CA ARG A 125 15.49 -1.66 -0.86
C ARG A 125 15.32 -2.08 0.59
N LEU A 126 14.42 -3.02 0.83
CA LEU A 126 14.05 -3.50 2.16
C LEU A 126 15.31 -3.93 2.95
N ASN A 127 15.57 -3.25 4.07
CA ASN A 127 16.75 -3.50 4.92
C ASN A 127 18.13 -3.41 4.20
N ALA A 128 18.19 -2.87 2.99
CA ALA A 128 19.41 -2.75 2.17
C ALA A 128 19.73 -1.29 1.80
N ASP A 129 18.70 -0.48 1.50
CA ASP A 129 18.84 0.96 1.30
C ASP A 129 18.72 1.68 2.64
N GLU A 130 19.73 2.47 3.01
CA GLU A 130 19.78 3.20 4.28
C GLU A 130 18.51 4.02 4.55
N ARG A 131 17.89 4.57 3.51
CA ARG A 131 16.65 5.37 3.60
C ARG A 131 15.45 4.54 4.04
N PHE A 132 15.48 3.23 3.80
CA PHE A 132 14.40 2.29 4.11
C PHE A 132 14.68 1.38 5.31
N THR A 133 15.94 1.20 5.70
CA THR A 133 16.34 0.32 6.83
C THR A 133 15.61 0.61 8.15
N MET A 134 15.21 1.87 8.37
CA MET A 134 14.52 2.25 9.60
C MET A 134 13.12 1.63 9.73
N PHE A 135 12.46 1.28 8.62
CA PHE A 135 11.11 0.70 8.62
C PHE A 135 11.12 -0.79 8.95
N GLY A 136 12.25 -1.48 8.77
CA GLY A 136 12.35 -2.92 8.98
C GLY A 136 11.69 -3.72 7.85
N ASN A 137 11.17 -4.91 8.17
CA ASN A 137 10.35 -5.67 7.23
C ASN A 137 9.06 -4.90 6.90
N ASN A 138 8.44 -5.23 5.77
CA ASN A 138 7.09 -4.78 5.46
C ASN A 138 6.11 -5.08 6.60
N GLY A 139 5.02 -4.34 6.67
CA GLY A 139 4.12 -4.40 7.81
C GLY A 139 2.70 -4.01 7.50
N MET A 140 1.84 -4.25 8.49
CA MET A 140 0.46 -3.82 8.50
C MET A 140 0.30 -2.76 9.59
N PHE A 141 -0.37 -1.68 9.24
CA PHE A 141 -0.52 -0.50 10.07
C PHE A 141 -2.00 -0.17 10.24
N PHE A 142 -2.37 0.18 11.47
CA PHE A 142 -3.64 0.78 11.80
C PHE A 142 -3.47 2.29 11.86
N VAL A 143 -4.33 3.03 11.17
CA VAL A 143 -4.29 4.49 11.08
C VAL A 143 -5.69 5.04 11.35
N PRO A 144 -5.95 5.63 12.54
CA PRO A 144 -7.23 6.26 12.81
C PRO A 144 -7.50 7.40 11.83
N THR A 145 -8.75 7.56 11.39
CA THR A 145 -9.16 8.67 10.51
C THR A 145 -9.73 9.86 11.26
N SER A 146 -10.08 9.69 12.54
CA SER A 146 -10.70 10.71 13.36
C SER A 146 -10.18 10.69 14.81
N GLY A 147 -10.55 11.72 15.58
CA GLY A 147 -10.16 11.88 16.97
C GLY A 147 -8.70 12.31 17.18
N PRO A 148 -8.22 12.33 18.43
CA PRO A 148 -6.89 12.86 18.78
C PRO A 148 -5.70 12.09 18.18
N GLY A 149 -5.93 10.84 17.72
CA GLY A 149 -4.93 9.99 17.07
C GLY A 149 -5.03 9.96 15.55
N ALA A 150 -5.89 10.80 14.94
CA ALA A 150 -6.09 10.80 13.49
C ALA A 150 -4.75 10.94 12.73
N GLY A 151 -4.53 10.08 11.74
CA GLY A 151 -3.33 10.06 10.91
C GLY A 151 -2.08 9.46 11.57
N VAL A 152 -2.13 9.09 12.85
CA VAL A 152 -1.00 8.42 13.53
C VAL A 152 -0.99 6.95 13.14
N ALA A 153 0.04 6.54 12.41
CA ALA A 153 0.22 5.14 12.03
C ALA A 153 0.79 4.31 13.18
N LEU A 154 0.07 3.26 13.55
CA LEU A 154 0.44 2.28 14.57
C LEU A 154 0.71 0.95 13.89
N GLN A 155 1.92 0.41 14.02
CA GLN A 155 2.24 -0.89 13.44
C GLN A 155 1.50 -1.99 14.21
N PHE A 156 0.71 -2.77 13.49
CA PHE A 156 -0.06 -3.90 14.01
C PHE A 156 0.66 -5.23 13.80
N ALA A 157 1.27 -5.42 12.62
CA ALA A 157 2.01 -6.63 12.28
C ALA A 157 3.27 -6.32 11.46
N SER A 158 4.20 -7.26 11.46
CA SER A 158 5.39 -7.26 10.61
C SER A 158 5.42 -8.54 9.78
N ALA A 159 5.74 -8.42 8.51
CA ALA A 159 5.93 -9.52 7.59
C ALA A 159 7.16 -10.35 7.98
N PRO A 160 7.23 -11.61 7.55
CA PRO A 160 8.48 -12.36 7.51
C PRO A 160 9.55 -11.66 6.68
N CYS A 161 10.79 -12.15 6.77
CA CYS A 161 11.89 -11.62 5.98
C CYS A 161 11.58 -11.68 4.48
N GLU A 162 11.87 -10.58 3.77
CA GLU A 162 11.78 -10.48 2.31
C GLU A 162 10.39 -10.89 1.80
N ALA A 163 9.35 -10.43 2.51
CA ALA A 163 7.96 -10.63 2.17
C ALA A 163 7.25 -9.27 2.18
N GLU A 164 6.12 -9.19 1.50
CA GLU A 164 5.11 -8.14 1.72
C GLU A 164 3.87 -8.73 2.39
N LEU A 165 3.04 -7.84 2.93
CA LEU A 165 1.69 -8.19 3.36
C LEU A 165 0.70 -7.65 2.33
N ALA A 166 -0.33 -8.43 2.04
CA ALA A 166 -1.32 -8.06 1.02
C ALA A 166 -2.73 -8.52 1.37
N GLY A 167 -3.72 -7.82 0.82
CA GLY A 167 -5.13 -8.18 0.90
C GLY A 167 -5.67 -8.42 2.32
N PRO A 168 -5.58 -7.44 3.24
CA PRO A 168 -6.26 -7.54 4.53
C PRO A 168 -7.77 -7.66 4.32
N SER A 169 -8.40 -8.66 4.93
CA SER A 169 -9.84 -8.87 4.83
C SER A 169 -10.45 -9.37 6.14
N TRP A 170 -11.70 -9.00 6.38
CA TRP A 170 -12.46 -9.43 7.54
C TRP A 170 -13.76 -10.10 7.09
N PRO A 171 -14.09 -11.30 7.61
CA PRO A 171 -15.44 -11.82 7.54
C PRO A 171 -16.41 -10.92 8.30
N ASN A 172 -17.71 -11.12 8.06
CA ASN A 172 -18.78 -10.32 8.66
C ASN A 172 -18.76 -10.30 10.20
N ASP A 173 -18.23 -11.35 10.84
CA ASP A 173 -18.10 -11.44 12.29
C ASP A 173 -16.98 -10.57 12.87
N ARG A 174 -15.99 -10.18 12.05
CA ARG A 174 -14.83 -9.33 12.41
C ARG A 174 -13.99 -9.85 13.58
N GLU A 175 -14.18 -11.10 13.97
CA GLU A 175 -13.38 -11.77 15.00
C GLU A 175 -12.07 -12.32 14.45
N THR A 176 -12.01 -12.50 13.13
CA THR A 176 -10.81 -12.96 12.40
C THR A 176 -10.46 -11.99 11.30
N MET A 177 -9.18 -11.63 11.20
CA MET A 177 -8.61 -10.94 10.05
C MET A 177 -7.81 -11.95 9.22
N PHE A 178 -8.05 -12.00 7.92
CA PHE A 178 -7.21 -12.73 6.98
C PHE A 178 -6.22 -11.78 6.33
N LEU A 179 -4.97 -12.21 6.23
CA LEU A 179 -3.89 -11.42 5.63
C LEU A 179 -2.96 -12.32 4.84
N SER A 180 -2.61 -11.92 3.62
CA SER A 180 -1.67 -12.66 2.80
C SER A 180 -0.24 -12.25 3.12
N VAL A 181 0.64 -13.24 3.22
CA VAL A 181 2.10 -13.08 3.17
C VAL A 181 2.52 -13.49 1.78
N GLN A 182 2.96 -12.53 0.96
CA GLN A 182 3.45 -12.83 -0.38
C GLN A 182 4.97 -13.03 -0.38
N HIS A 183 5.41 -13.88 -1.30
CA HIS A 183 6.81 -14.11 -1.71
C HIS A 183 7.87 -14.10 -0.59
N PRO A 184 7.66 -14.75 0.57
CA PRO A 184 8.68 -14.76 1.62
C PRO A 184 10.01 -15.31 1.09
N GLY A 185 11.11 -14.64 1.43
CA GLY A 185 12.44 -15.03 0.95
C GLY A 185 12.67 -14.69 -0.52
N GLU A 186 12.00 -13.68 -1.08
CA GLU A 186 12.16 -13.28 -2.49
C GLU A 186 13.64 -13.07 -2.88
N GLY A 187 14.45 -12.50 -1.99
CA GLY A 187 15.83 -12.11 -2.29
C GLY A 187 16.84 -13.25 -2.11
N TYR A 188 16.76 -13.97 -1.00
CA TYR A 188 17.77 -14.94 -0.58
C TYR A 188 17.21 -16.38 -0.42
N GLY A 189 15.93 -16.60 -0.69
CA GLY A 189 15.30 -17.92 -0.65
C GLY A 189 15.25 -18.51 0.75
N ILE A 190 15.72 -19.75 0.88
CA ILE A 190 15.65 -20.54 2.12
C ILE A 190 16.58 -19.95 3.19
N ARG A 191 16.04 -19.71 4.38
CA ARG A 191 16.86 -19.35 5.54
C ARG A 191 17.82 -20.48 5.93
N THR A 192 19.12 -20.21 5.81
CA THR A 192 20.21 -21.06 6.29
C THR A 192 20.70 -20.63 7.67
N ALA A 193 21.24 -21.58 8.45
CA ALA A 193 21.81 -21.31 9.76
C ALA A 193 23.16 -20.57 9.67
N GLY A 194 23.52 -19.80 10.71
CA GLY A 194 24.86 -19.23 10.87
C GLY A 194 25.08 -17.82 10.30
N VAL A 195 24.03 -17.11 9.87
CA VAL A 195 24.12 -15.70 9.42
C VAL A 195 23.72 -14.76 10.57
N ALA A 196 24.53 -13.72 10.82
CA ALA A 196 24.35 -12.80 11.95
C ALA A 196 23.06 -11.95 11.88
N ALA A 197 22.53 -11.73 10.69
CA ALA A 197 21.21 -11.15 10.47
C ALA A 197 20.35 -12.16 9.68
N PRO A 198 19.05 -12.28 9.97
CA PRO A 198 18.20 -13.24 9.30
C PRO A 198 18.08 -12.94 7.80
N ARG A 199 18.88 -13.59 6.95
CA ARG A 199 18.75 -13.61 5.48
C ARG A 199 17.89 -14.80 5.01
N GLY A 200 17.11 -14.59 3.96
CA GLY A 200 16.12 -15.54 3.48
C GLY A 200 14.97 -15.73 4.47
N SER A 201 14.05 -16.60 4.11
CA SER A 201 12.88 -16.92 4.93
C SER A 201 12.72 -18.43 5.07
N ASN A 202 12.11 -18.82 6.18
CA ASN A 202 11.65 -20.16 6.48
C ASN A 202 10.17 -20.15 6.90
N TRP A 203 9.47 -19.08 6.54
CA TRP A 203 8.04 -18.94 6.77
C TRP A 203 7.24 -19.91 5.89
N PRO A 204 6.15 -20.54 6.38
CA PRO A 204 5.65 -20.49 7.76
C PRO A 204 6.22 -21.60 8.66
N GLY A 205 7.04 -22.51 8.11
CA GLY A 205 7.52 -23.71 8.82
C GLY A 205 8.37 -23.41 10.07
N GLY A 206 9.13 -22.31 10.04
CA GLY A 206 9.85 -21.76 11.20
C GLY A 206 11.16 -22.46 11.54
N ARG A 207 11.48 -23.62 10.96
CA ARG A 207 12.78 -24.30 11.15
C ARG A 207 13.76 -23.90 10.07
N SER A 208 15.05 -23.81 10.38
CA SER A 208 16.05 -23.53 9.35
C SER A 208 16.07 -24.66 8.31
N GLY A 209 16.16 -24.31 7.02
CA GLY A 209 16.07 -25.26 5.92
C GLY A 209 14.64 -25.53 5.42
N ASP A 210 13.59 -25.12 6.15
CA ASP A 210 12.23 -25.19 5.62
C ASP A 210 12.10 -24.21 4.43
N PRO A 211 11.52 -24.62 3.28
CA PRO A 211 11.34 -23.73 2.15
C PRO A 211 10.33 -22.63 2.49
N PRO A 212 10.54 -21.39 2.04
CA PRO A 212 9.58 -20.35 2.26
C PRO A 212 8.35 -20.55 1.37
N LEU A 213 7.16 -20.35 1.93
CA LEU A 213 5.89 -20.56 1.23
C LEU A 213 4.97 -19.34 1.45
N PRO A 214 4.46 -18.72 0.38
CA PRO A 214 3.35 -17.77 0.49
C PRO A 214 2.17 -18.40 1.23
N SER A 215 1.46 -17.59 2.02
CA SER A 215 0.38 -18.11 2.88
C SER A 215 -0.66 -17.04 3.19
N VAL A 216 -1.87 -17.47 3.49
CA VAL A 216 -2.87 -16.63 4.16
C VAL A 216 -2.88 -16.96 5.64
N VAL A 217 -2.73 -15.95 6.50
CA VAL A 217 -2.83 -16.10 7.97
C VAL A 217 -4.19 -15.64 8.47
N ALA A 218 -4.66 -16.28 9.54
CA ALA A 218 -5.84 -15.86 10.30
C ALA A 218 -5.36 -15.26 11.63
N ILE A 219 -5.66 -13.98 11.85
CA ILE A 219 -5.29 -13.24 13.06
C ILE A 219 -6.56 -13.03 13.89
N ARG A 220 -6.50 -13.40 15.17
CA ARG A 220 -7.62 -13.34 16.12
C ARG A 220 -7.14 -12.74 17.44
N ARG A 221 -8.07 -12.15 18.19
CA ARG A 221 -7.83 -11.75 19.58
C ARG A 221 -7.83 -13.01 20.46
N GLY A 222 -6.80 -13.17 21.28
CA GLY A 222 -6.68 -14.22 22.29
C GLY A 222 -7.36 -13.89 23.60
#